data_AF-A0A1A8EIP8-F1
#
_entry.id   AF-A0A1A8EIP8-F1
#
_cell.length_a   1.000
_cell.length_b   1.000
_cell.length_c   1.000
_cell.angle_alpha   90.00
_cell.angle_beta   90.00
_cell.angle_gamma   90.00
#
_symmetry.space_group_name_H-M   'P 1'
#
loop_
_entity.id
_entity.type
_entity.pdbx_description
1 polymer ?
#
loop_
_entity_poly.entity_id
_entity_poly.type
_entity_poly.pdbx_seq_one_letter_code
_entity_poly.pdbx_strand_id
1 'polypeptide(L)'
;RLFSLATGGQNEEEFRVCIHELFMSIRFFLSQENKGTSPVAQTQAVFLRMFPTTYNELLKIFTVREVAGFVRETLASLPSVVQADSPLDAVKLQCIAKTVESQLYVNPESRCILLPVVLQVLQIHLQEQRDLVMCARILTSMLSLIRKEENGTVDPTVSEEVELIVESLLGVLLRTILEISNRPQPAGPTMRLQFQDVTGEFVACLLVLLRQMSDKHYQKLLQAFSNKDDLRDFLLHIFTVFRILIRPEMFPKDWTVMRLVTNNVIITTVLYLSDALRKNFLNDRFDYKVWDSYFYLSVIFINQPCLQLESFSPSKRKKILEKYGDMRVMMGCEIFSMWQNLGEHKLNFIPAMIGPFLEVTLVPQPDLRNVMIPIFHDMMDWE
;
A
#
# COMPACT_ATOMS: atom_id res chain seq x y z
N ARG A 1 -36.39 5.21 17.05
CA ARG A 1 -37.18 5.03 18.30
C ARG A 1 -38.28 6.06 18.48
N LEU A 2 -38.04 7.38 18.32
CA LEU A 2 -39.09 8.39 18.50
C LEU A 2 -40.31 8.21 17.58
N PHE A 3 -40.11 7.93 16.28
CA PHE A 3 -41.22 7.70 15.34
C PHE A 3 -42.03 6.44 15.70
N SER A 4 -41.38 5.28 15.81
CA SER A 4 -42.03 4.02 16.22
C SER A 4 -42.74 4.12 17.59
N LEU A 5 -42.18 4.88 18.55
CA LEU A 5 -42.85 5.15 19.84
C LEU A 5 -44.06 6.09 19.67
N ALA A 6 -43.99 7.06 18.76
CA ALA A 6 -45.08 8.00 18.49
C ALA A 6 -46.21 7.37 17.68
N THR A 7 -45.91 6.42 16.80
CA THR A 7 -46.90 5.74 15.94
C THR A 7 -47.33 4.38 16.47
N GLY A 8 -46.77 3.91 17.60
CA GLY A 8 -47.05 2.57 18.13
C GLY A 8 -46.64 1.44 17.17
N GLY A 9 -45.63 1.67 16.33
CA GLY A 9 -45.21 0.73 15.28
C GLY A 9 -46.07 0.74 14.01
N GLN A 10 -47.09 1.60 13.91
CA GLN A 10 -47.85 1.79 12.68
C GLN A 10 -47.06 2.67 11.69
N ASN A 11 -47.26 2.46 10.39
CA ASN A 11 -46.65 3.22 9.28
C ASN A 11 -45.11 3.16 9.19
N GLU A 12 -44.47 2.15 9.76
CA GLU A 12 -43.01 1.97 9.67
C GLU A 12 -42.56 1.78 8.21
N GLU A 13 -43.33 1.03 7.41
CA GLU A 13 -43.03 0.81 5.99
C GLU A 13 -43.15 2.10 5.16
N GLU A 14 -44.22 2.88 5.37
CA GLU A 14 -44.37 4.19 4.71
C GLU A 14 -43.21 5.13 5.07
N PHE A 15 -42.79 5.14 6.35
CA PHE A 15 -41.64 5.92 6.77
C PHE A 15 -40.34 5.46 6.09
N ARG A 16 -40.12 4.14 5.96
CA ARG A 16 -38.96 3.61 5.22
C ARG A 16 -38.96 4.09 3.77
N VAL A 17 -40.11 4.02 3.09
CA VAL A 17 -40.27 4.52 1.71
C VAL A 17 -39.94 6.01 1.62
N CYS A 18 -40.44 6.84 2.53
CA CYS A 18 -40.11 8.27 2.56
C CYS A 18 -38.60 8.53 2.74
N ILE A 19 -37.90 7.73 3.55
CA ILE A 19 -36.45 7.84 3.69
C ILE A 19 -35.73 7.43 2.40
N HIS A 20 -36.18 6.39 1.71
CA HIS A 20 -35.64 6.03 0.39
C HIS A 20 -35.79 7.18 -0.61
N GLU A 21 -36.98 7.78 -0.70
CA GLU A 21 -37.25 8.94 -1.56
C GLU A 21 -36.38 10.15 -1.19
N LEU A 22 -36.21 10.41 0.10
CA LEU A 22 -35.32 11.46 0.58
C LEU A 22 -33.88 11.24 0.09
N PHE A 23 -33.36 10.01 0.17
CA PHE A 23 -32.02 9.70 -0.34
C PHE A 23 -31.94 9.82 -1.87
N MET A 24 -33.01 9.53 -2.61
CA MET A 24 -33.05 9.82 -4.06
C MET A 24 -32.92 11.33 -4.33
N SER A 25 -33.68 12.15 -3.60
CA SER A 25 -33.60 13.62 -3.73
C SER A 25 -32.23 14.17 -3.32
N ILE A 26 -31.64 13.66 -2.23
CA ILE A 26 -30.30 14.04 -1.78
C ILE A 26 -29.26 13.73 -2.86
N ARG A 27 -29.34 12.56 -3.49
CA ARG A 27 -28.39 12.17 -4.54
C ARG A 27 -28.47 13.08 -5.75
N PHE A 28 -29.68 13.36 -6.21
CA PHE A 28 -29.89 14.33 -7.28
C PHE A 28 -29.34 15.71 -6.92
N PHE A 29 -29.52 16.14 -5.66
CA PHE A 29 -28.95 17.38 -5.15
C PHE A 29 -27.41 17.36 -5.13
N LEU A 30 -26.78 16.26 -4.74
CA LEU A 30 -25.32 16.12 -4.72
C LEU A 30 -24.70 15.99 -6.12
N SER A 31 -25.44 15.47 -7.11
CA SER A 31 -24.96 15.32 -8.48
C SER A 31 -24.91 16.62 -9.26
N GLN A 32 -25.50 17.71 -8.74
CA GLN A 32 -25.47 19.00 -9.42
C GLN A 32 -24.07 19.60 -9.42
N GLU A 33 -23.52 19.81 -10.60
CA GLU A 33 -22.25 20.52 -10.80
C GLU A 33 -22.41 22.00 -10.43
N ASN A 34 -21.52 22.48 -9.56
CA ASN A 34 -21.49 23.87 -9.14
C ASN A 34 -20.18 24.50 -9.61
N LYS A 35 -20.27 25.56 -10.43
CA LYS A 35 -19.10 26.39 -10.76
C LYS A 35 -18.84 27.35 -9.59
N GLY A 36 -17.77 27.10 -8.84
CA GLY A 36 -17.32 27.96 -7.74
C GLY A 36 -18.15 27.84 -6.46
N THR A 37 -18.05 28.84 -5.58
CA THR A 37 -18.77 28.91 -4.30
C THR A 37 -20.22 29.33 -4.48
N SER A 38 -21.07 28.42 -4.96
CA SER A 38 -22.53 28.64 -5.00
C SER A 38 -23.17 28.31 -3.63
N PRO A 39 -24.34 28.90 -3.30
CA PRO A 39 -25.12 28.49 -2.12
C PRO A 39 -25.46 27.00 -2.09
N VAL A 40 -25.60 26.40 -3.28
CA VAL A 40 -25.82 24.95 -3.44
C VAL A 40 -24.58 24.19 -2.97
N ALA A 41 -23.37 24.58 -3.42
CA ALA A 41 -22.12 23.95 -2.99
C ALA A 41 -21.88 24.06 -1.47
N GLN A 42 -22.24 25.19 -0.87
CA GLN A 42 -22.18 25.37 0.59
C GLN A 42 -23.13 24.41 1.32
N THR A 43 -24.36 24.25 0.80
CA THR A 43 -25.36 23.34 1.37
C THR A 43 -24.94 21.87 1.21
N GLN A 44 -24.36 21.50 0.05
CA GLN A 44 -23.77 20.18 -0.17
C GLN A 44 -22.65 19.90 0.84
N ALA A 45 -21.76 20.88 1.08
CA ALA A 45 -20.69 20.76 2.05
C ALA A 45 -21.21 20.59 3.50
N VAL A 46 -22.21 21.37 3.90
CA VAL A 46 -22.83 21.23 5.23
C VAL A 46 -23.46 19.85 5.39
N PHE A 47 -24.19 19.37 4.38
CA PHE A 47 -24.77 18.03 4.39
C PHE A 47 -23.69 16.96 4.60
N LEU A 48 -22.63 16.96 3.79
CA LEU A 48 -21.56 15.95 3.88
C LEU A 48 -20.83 15.95 5.23
N ARG A 49 -20.65 17.12 5.86
CA ARG A 49 -20.02 17.19 7.19
C ARG A 49 -20.84 16.51 8.28
N MET A 50 -22.16 16.58 8.15
CA MET A 50 -23.13 16.04 9.10
C MET A 50 -23.54 14.60 8.78
N PHE A 51 -23.44 14.19 7.51
CA PHE A 51 -23.93 12.90 7.04
C PHE A 51 -23.42 11.70 7.86
N PRO A 52 -22.13 11.59 8.23
CA PRO A 52 -21.65 10.47 9.06
C PRO A 52 -22.32 10.34 10.42
N THR A 53 -22.86 11.44 10.97
CA THR A 53 -23.54 11.41 12.27
C THR A 53 -24.91 10.72 12.20
N THR A 54 -25.49 10.57 11.01
CA THR A 54 -26.82 9.96 10.83
C THR A 54 -26.78 8.44 10.77
N TYR A 55 -25.61 7.82 10.57
CA TYR A 55 -25.49 6.38 10.34
C TYR A 55 -26.07 5.56 11.49
N ASN A 56 -25.78 5.95 12.73
CA ASN A 56 -26.30 5.28 13.92
C ASN A 56 -27.83 5.43 14.06
N GLU A 57 -28.42 6.51 13.55
CA GLU A 57 -29.88 6.67 13.56
C GLU A 57 -30.53 5.85 12.46
N LEU A 58 -29.92 5.79 11.27
CA LEU A 58 -30.39 4.94 10.17
C LEU A 58 -30.30 3.46 10.54
N LEU A 59 -29.25 3.03 11.25
CA LEU A 59 -29.08 1.65 11.73
C LEU A 59 -30.14 1.22 12.75
N LYS A 60 -30.90 2.15 13.34
CA LYS A 60 -32.05 1.81 14.21
C LYS A 60 -33.30 1.44 13.44
N ILE A 61 -33.30 1.63 12.11
CA ILE A 61 -34.47 1.51 11.24
C ILE A 61 -34.15 0.56 10.10
N PHE A 62 -32.97 0.66 9.49
CA PHE A 62 -32.51 -0.12 8.36
C PHE A 62 -31.43 -1.12 8.76
N THR A 63 -31.28 -2.16 7.96
CA THR A 63 -30.19 -3.13 8.08
C THR A 63 -28.84 -2.48 7.76
N VAL A 64 -27.75 -3.08 8.25
CA VAL A 64 -26.38 -2.63 7.98
C VAL A 64 -26.09 -2.52 6.48
N ARG A 65 -26.57 -3.49 5.70
CA ARG A 65 -26.46 -3.50 4.22
C ARG A 65 -27.20 -2.35 3.56
N GLU A 66 -28.43 -2.05 3.98
CA GLU A 66 -29.21 -0.93 3.45
C GLU A 66 -28.54 0.41 3.77
N VAL A 67 -28.09 0.61 5.02
CA VAL A 67 -27.39 1.84 5.41
C VAL A 67 -26.09 2.00 4.62
N ALA A 68 -25.31 0.92 4.46
CA ALA A 68 -24.12 0.94 3.61
C ALA A 68 -24.45 1.28 2.15
N GLY A 69 -25.57 0.78 1.63
CA GLY A 69 -26.10 1.14 0.31
C GLY A 69 -26.37 2.63 0.18
N PHE A 70 -27.08 3.23 1.14
CA PHE A 70 -27.33 4.68 1.15
C PHE A 70 -26.05 5.49 1.17
N VAL A 71 -25.10 5.11 2.03
CA VAL A 71 -23.82 5.80 2.15
C VAL A 71 -23.00 5.69 0.87
N ARG A 72 -22.88 4.47 0.31
CA ARG A 72 -22.19 4.22 -0.96
C ARG A 72 -22.75 5.09 -2.08
N GLU A 73 -24.08 5.08 -2.25
CA GLU A 73 -24.74 5.83 -3.33
C GLU A 73 -24.63 7.33 -3.13
N THR A 74 -24.71 7.82 -1.89
CA THR A 74 -24.51 9.23 -1.56
C THR A 74 -23.08 9.69 -1.88
N LEU A 75 -22.06 8.91 -1.48
CA LEU A 75 -20.65 9.24 -1.75
C LEU A 75 -20.31 9.17 -3.24
N ALA A 76 -20.93 8.24 -3.98
CA ALA A 76 -20.75 8.07 -5.42
C ALA A 76 -21.49 9.15 -6.25
N SER A 77 -22.48 9.84 -5.67
CA SER A 77 -23.27 10.86 -6.40
C SER A 77 -22.54 12.19 -6.58
N LEU A 78 -21.42 12.40 -5.87
CA LEU A 78 -20.61 13.60 -6.01
C LEU A 78 -19.73 13.51 -7.27
N PRO A 79 -19.56 14.59 -8.05
CA PRO A 79 -18.67 14.61 -9.20
C PRO A 79 -17.28 14.04 -8.88
N SER A 80 -16.75 13.20 -9.78
CA SER A 80 -15.45 12.54 -9.60
C SER A 80 -14.26 13.40 -10.04
N VAL A 81 -14.51 14.52 -10.73
CA VAL A 81 -13.45 15.40 -11.24
C VAL A 81 -12.98 16.33 -10.13
N VAL A 82 -11.72 16.19 -9.72
CA VAL A 82 -11.12 17.03 -8.69
C VAL A 82 -10.83 18.42 -9.27
N GLN A 83 -11.72 19.37 -9.00
CA GLN A 83 -11.56 20.74 -9.50
C GLN A 83 -10.57 21.50 -8.60
N ALA A 84 -9.64 22.25 -9.19
CA ALA A 84 -8.77 23.13 -8.40
C ALA A 84 -9.65 24.10 -7.58
N ASP A 85 -9.37 24.21 -6.29
CA ASP A 85 -10.03 25.12 -5.34
C ASP A 85 -11.52 24.84 -5.03
N SER A 86 -12.03 23.62 -5.29
CA SER A 86 -13.37 23.24 -4.83
C SER A 86 -13.37 22.92 -3.32
N PRO A 87 -14.12 23.65 -2.48
CA PRO A 87 -14.25 23.33 -1.06
C PRO A 87 -14.96 21.98 -0.82
N LEU A 88 -15.64 21.45 -1.84
CA LEU A 88 -16.40 20.21 -1.75
C LEU A 88 -15.48 18.98 -1.72
N ASP A 89 -14.31 19.03 -2.36
CA ASP A 89 -13.37 17.89 -2.42
C ASP A 89 -12.79 17.59 -1.04
N ALA A 90 -12.34 18.62 -0.31
CA ALA A 90 -11.84 18.48 1.05
C ALA A 90 -12.94 17.96 2.00
N VAL A 91 -14.17 18.44 1.83
CA VAL A 91 -15.31 18.01 2.65
C VAL A 91 -15.74 16.57 2.33
N LYS A 92 -15.68 16.16 1.06
CA LYS A 92 -15.91 14.77 0.63
C LYS A 92 -14.90 13.85 1.28
N LEU A 93 -13.62 14.20 1.23
CA LEU A 93 -12.55 13.41 1.83
C LEU A 93 -12.71 13.32 3.36
N GLN A 94 -13.10 14.41 4.02
CA GLN A 94 -13.41 14.40 5.45
C GLN A 94 -14.63 13.52 5.79
N CYS A 95 -15.66 13.53 4.95
CA CYS A 95 -16.82 12.65 5.09
C CYS A 95 -16.38 11.18 5.01
N ILE A 96 -15.54 10.83 4.03
CA ILE A 96 -14.97 9.49 3.87
C ILE A 96 -14.14 9.07 5.09
N ALA A 97 -13.30 9.96 5.61
CA ALA A 97 -12.54 9.69 6.83
C ALA A 97 -13.45 9.33 8.00
N LYS A 98 -14.50 10.12 8.23
CA LYS A 98 -15.50 9.81 9.27
C LYS A 98 -16.27 8.52 8.99
N THR A 99 -16.53 8.19 7.73
CA THR A 99 -17.18 6.93 7.34
C THR A 99 -16.30 5.73 7.71
N VAL A 100 -15.01 5.76 7.35
CA VAL A 100 -14.06 4.69 7.67
C VAL A 100 -13.85 4.54 9.19
N GLU A 101 -13.93 5.64 9.94
CA GLU A 101 -13.84 5.65 11.41
C GLU A 101 -15.15 5.24 12.11
N SER A 102 -16.25 5.05 11.37
CA SER A 102 -17.57 4.78 11.95
C SER A 102 -17.81 3.30 12.28
N GLN A 103 -18.75 3.03 13.19
CA GLN A 103 -19.22 1.67 13.50
C GLN A 103 -19.79 0.94 12.26
N LEU A 104 -20.29 1.70 11.28
CA LEU A 104 -20.76 1.14 10.02
C LEU A 104 -19.60 0.49 9.25
N TYR A 105 -18.39 1.06 9.26
CA TYR A 105 -17.26 0.52 8.49
C TYR A 105 -16.46 -0.56 9.24
N VAL A 106 -16.59 -0.60 10.57
CA VAL A 106 -16.02 -1.70 11.39
C VAL A 106 -16.69 -3.04 11.05
N ASN A 107 -17.98 -3.04 10.72
CA ASN A 107 -18.70 -4.24 10.31
C ASN A 107 -18.24 -4.72 8.91
N PRO A 108 -17.81 -5.99 8.75
CA PRO A 108 -17.28 -6.50 7.48
C PRO A 108 -18.28 -6.46 6.31
N GLU A 109 -19.57 -6.70 6.57
CA GLU A 109 -20.59 -6.76 5.51
C GLU A 109 -20.78 -5.39 4.85
N SER A 110 -20.92 -4.34 5.65
CA SER A 110 -20.99 -2.96 5.16
C SER A 110 -19.66 -2.48 4.61
N ARG A 111 -18.53 -2.90 5.18
CA ARG A 111 -17.20 -2.56 4.66
C ARG A 111 -17.02 -3.03 3.23
N CYS A 112 -17.43 -4.26 2.89
CA CYS A 112 -17.39 -4.76 1.51
C CYS A 112 -18.16 -3.87 0.52
N ILE A 113 -19.28 -3.30 0.94
CA ILE A 113 -20.12 -2.42 0.11
C ILE A 113 -19.50 -1.03 -0.05
N LEU A 114 -18.85 -0.53 1.01
CA LEU A 114 -18.29 0.82 1.07
C LEU A 114 -16.86 0.89 0.51
N LEU A 115 -16.10 -0.20 0.57
CA LEU A 115 -14.70 -0.24 0.16
C LEU A 115 -14.48 0.29 -1.26
N PRO A 116 -15.23 -0.13 -2.31
CA PRO A 116 -14.98 0.34 -3.67
C PRO A 116 -15.08 1.87 -3.84
N VAL A 117 -16.07 2.51 -3.22
CA VAL A 117 -16.23 3.98 -3.33
C VAL A 117 -15.14 4.73 -2.57
N VAL A 118 -14.69 4.19 -1.42
CA VAL A 118 -13.56 4.75 -0.67
C VAL A 118 -12.27 4.64 -1.48
N LEU A 119 -12.01 3.47 -2.07
CA LEU A 119 -10.82 3.23 -2.91
C LEU A 119 -10.78 4.12 -4.14
N GLN A 120 -11.91 4.30 -4.81
CA GLN A 120 -12.00 5.20 -5.98
C GLN A 120 -11.59 6.63 -5.61
N VAL A 121 -12.07 7.16 -4.49
CA VAL A 121 -11.75 8.53 -4.07
C VAL A 121 -10.29 8.64 -3.65
N LEU A 122 -9.77 7.68 -2.87
CA LEU A 122 -8.36 7.66 -2.49
C LEU A 122 -7.44 7.58 -3.72
N GLN A 123 -7.78 6.73 -4.69
CA GLN A 123 -6.99 6.56 -5.90
C GLN A 123 -6.86 7.88 -6.65
N ILE A 124 -7.97 8.60 -6.86
CA ILE A 124 -7.99 9.90 -7.53
C ILE A 124 -7.16 10.93 -6.75
N HIS A 125 -7.38 11.06 -5.43
CA HIS A 125 -6.65 12.06 -4.63
C HIS A 125 -5.13 11.78 -4.54
N LEU A 126 -4.73 10.51 -4.47
CA LEU A 126 -3.31 10.13 -4.46
C LEU A 126 -2.64 10.35 -5.82
N GLN A 127 -3.35 10.06 -6.92
CA GLN A 127 -2.87 10.34 -8.29
C GLN A 127 -2.65 11.85 -8.50
N GLU A 128 -3.59 12.67 -8.02
CA GLU A 128 -3.55 14.13 -8.13
C GLU A 128 -2.70 14.81 -7.03
N GLN A 129 -2.10 14.04 -6.12
CA GLN A 129 -1.30 14.53 -4.98
C GLN A 129 -2.03 15.53 -4.08
N ARG A 130 -3.35 15.36 -3.87
CA ARG A 130 -4.18 16.28 -3.08
C ARG A 130 -4.56 15.72 -1.72
N ASP A 131 -4.40 16.55 -0.69
CA ASP A 131 -4.71 16.23 0.72
C ASP A 131 -4.18 14.86 1.16
N LEU A 132 -2.87 14.69 0.95
CA LEU A 132 -2.15 13.46 1.23
C LEU A 132 -2.21 13.05 2.71
N VAL A 133 -2.29 14.02 3.61
CA VAL A 133 -2.44 13.79 5.06
C VAL A 133 -3.74 13.04 5.33
N MET A 134 -4.86 13.53 4.80
CA MET A 134 -6.14 12.87 4.99
C MET A 134 -6.19 11.52 4.29
N CYS A 135 -5.60 11.39 3.10
CA CYS A 135 -5.48 10.10 2.41
C CYS A 135 -4.72 9.06 3.23
N ALA A 136 -3.59 9.44 3.83
CA ALA A 136 -2.79 8.58 4.69
C ALA A 136 -3.58 8.14 5.94
N ARG A 137 -4.31 9.06 6.58
CA ARG A 137 -5.20 8.76 7.71
C ARG A 137 -6.31 7.77 7.35
N ILE A 138 -7.00 7.98 6.22
CA ILE A 138 -8.06 7.08 5.75
C ILE A 138 -7.48 5.70 5.48
N LEU A 139 -6.38 5.62 4.73
CA LEU A 139 -5.74 4.35 4.39
C LEU A 139 -5.25 3.60 5.63
N THR A 140 -4.66 4.32 6.59
CA THR A 140 -4.25 3.76 7.89
C THR A 140 -5.44 3.18 8.64
N SER A 141 -6.55 3.91 8.69
CA SER A 141 -7.77 3.48 9.37
C SER A 141 -8.35 2.22 8.72
N MET A 142 -8.40 2.16 7.38
CA MET A 142 -8.82 0.98 6.63
C MET A 142 -7.94 -0.24 6.94
N LEU A 143 -6.62 -0.09 6.79
CA LEU A 143 -5.66 -1.18 6.98
C LEU A 143 -5.60 -1.66 8.43
N SER A 144 -5.93 -0.81 9.42
CA SER A 144 -6.00 -1.20 10.83
C SER A 144 -7.09 -2.23 11.14
N LEU A 145 -8.14 -2.26 10.32
CA LEU A 145 -9.26 -3.22 10.44
C LEU A 145 -8.95 -4.55 9.71
N ILE A 146 -8.01 -4.52 8.75
CA ILE A 146 -7.55 -5.70 8.00
C ILE A 146 -6.49 -6.41 8.84
N ARG A 147 -6.96 -7.21 9.79
CA ARG A 147 -6.09 -8.02 10.66
C ARG A 147 -5.97 -9.42 10.08
N LYS A 148 -4.72 -9.89 9.95
CA LYS A 148 -4.46 -11.31 9.71
C LYS A 148 -4.77 -12.02 11.02
N GLU A 149 -5.74 -12.93 11.04
CA GLU A 149 -5.95 -13.75 12.23
C GLU A 149 -4.68 -14.55 12.52
N GLU A 150 -4.27 -14.61 13.78
CA GLU A 150 -3.05 -15.31 14.23
C GLU A 150 -3.12 -16.83 13.99
N ASN A 151 -4.31 -17.35 13.64
CA ASN A 151 -4.60 -18.78 13.46
C ASN A 151 -4.29 -19.32 12.06
N GLY A 152 -3.69 -18.52 11.16
CA GLY A 152 -3.14 -19.00 9.88
C GLY A 152 -4.16 -19.21 8.76
N THR A 153 -5.47 -19.25 9.04
CA THR A 153 -6.52 -19.21 8.02
C THR A 153 -6.87 -17.76 7.71
N VAL A 154 -6.57 -17.31 6.49
CA VAL A 154 -7.02 -16.00 6.00
C VAL A 154 -8.52 -16.12 5.71
N ASP A 155 -9.34 -15.33 6.41
CA ASP A 155 -10.77 -15.20 6.10
C ASP A 155 -10.93 -14.81 4.61
N PRO A 156 -11.73 -15.55 3.82
CA PRO A 156 -11.93 -15.25 2.40
C PRO A 156 -12.38 -13.80 2.16
N THR A 157 -13.17 -13.22 3.07
CA THR A 157 -13.63 -11.83 2.97
C THR A 157 -12.48 -10.84 3.11
N VAL A 158 -11.58 -11.06 4.07
CA VAL A 158 -10.37 -10.25 4.25
C VAL A 158 -9.42 -10.40 3.06
N SER A 159 -9.35 -11.59 2.46
CA SER A 159 -8.58 -11.82 1.23
C SER A 159 -9.10 -10.96 0.06
N GLU A 160 -10.41 -10.93 -0.15
CA GLU A 160 -11.05 -10.11 -1.19
C GLU A 160 -10.85 -8.60 -0.95
N GLU A 161 -10.94 -8.15 0.31
CA GLU A 161 -10.65 -6.75 0.66
C GLU A 161 -9.20 -6.37 0.34
N VAL A 162 -8.22 -7.21 0.69
CA VAL A 162 -6.80 -6.99 0.37
C VAL A 162 -6.58 -6.96 -1.13
N GLU A 163 -7.22 -7.87 -1.89
CA GLU A 163 -7.14 -7.90 -3.35
C GLU A 163 -7.60 -6.57 -3.96
N LEU A 164 -8.78 -6.07 -3.58
CA LEU A 164 -9.30 -4.79 -4.07
C LEU A 164 -8.39 -3.61 -3.73
N ILE A 165 -7.82 -3.58 -2.52
CA ILE A 165 -6.89 -2.52 -2.10
C ILE A 165 -5.60 -2.57 -2.92
N VAL A 166 -5.04 -3.77 -3.14
CA VAL A 166 -3.83 -3.95 -3.95
C VAL A 166 -4.07 -3.46 -5.38
N GLU A 167 -5.15 -3.90 -6.02
CA GLU A 167 -5.49 -3.53 -7.40
C GLU A 167 -5.72 -2.03 -7.54
N SER A 168 -6.39 -1.41 -6.57
CA SER A 168 -6.74 0.01 -6.65
C SER A 168 -5.60 0.94 -6.26
N LEU A 169 -4.85 0.60 -5.20
CA LEU A 169 -3.98 1.55 -4.51
C LEU A 169 -2.49 1.23 -4.55
N LEU A 170 -2.04 -0.02 -4.73
CA LEU A 170 -0.60 -0.35 -4.60
C LEU A 170 0.26 0.48 -5.56
N GLY A 171 -0.13 0.55 -6.84
CA GLY A 171 0.64 1.29 -7.85
C GLY A 171 0.69 2.79 -7.58
N VAL A 172 -0.43 3.41 -7.21
CA VAL A 172 -0.45 4.85 -6.88
C VAL A 172 0.26 5.14 -5.57
N LEU A 173 0.15 4.27 -4.56
CA LEU A 173 0.85 4.39 -3.28
C LEU A 173 2.37 4.40 -3.48
N LEU A 174 2.89 3.52 -4.33
CA LEU A 174 4.32 3.51 -4.69
C LEU A 174 4.73 4.83 -5.35
N ARG A 175 3.96 5.32 -6.33
CA ARG A 175 4.23 6.62 -6.99
C ARG A 175 4.20 7.78 -6.00
N THR A 176 3.19 7.85 -5.13
CA THR A 176 3.09 8.87 -4.08
C THR A 176 4.30 8.85 -3.15
N ILE A 177 4.75 7.67 -2.69
CA ILE A 177 5.95 7.58 -1.84
C ILE A 177 7.19 8.09 -2.58
N LEU A 178 7.36 7.73 -3.85
CA LEU A 178 8.50 8.19 -4.67
C LEU A 178 8.46 9.71 -4.87
N GLU A 179 7.30 10.26 -5.19
CA GLU A 179 7.13 11.70 -5.41
C GLU A 179 7.40 12.50 -4.15
N ILE A 180 6.86 12.10 -3.00
CA ILE A 180 7.12 12.78 -1.72
C ILE A 180 8.61 12.66 -1.35
N SER A 181 9.21 11.49 -1.54
CA SER A 181 10.62 11.23 -1.21
C SER A 181 11.61 12.03 -2.06
N ASN A 182 11.22 12.41 -3.28
CA ASN A 182 12.03 13.20 -4.20
C ASN A 182 11.85 14.72 -4.03
N ARG A 183 10.91 15.20 -3.20
CA ARG A 183 10.73 16.64 -2.98
C ARG A 183 11.94 17.22 -2.24
N PRO A 184 12.48 18.37 -2.69
CA PRO A 184 13.57 19.03 -1.99
C PRO A 184 13.15 19.37 -0.56
N GLN A 185 13.94 18.92 0.42
CA GLN A 185 13.63 19.17 1.83
C GLN A 185 13.73 20.68 2.13
N PRO A 186 12.66 21.32 2.64
CA PRO A 186 12.75 22.71 3.08
C PRO A 186 13.63 22.82 4.32
N ALA A 187 14.51 23.82 4.36
CA ALA A 187 15.52 24.02 5.42
C ALA A 187 14.95 24.45 6.80
N GLY A 188 13.64 24.31 7.04
CA GLY A 188 12.96 24.82 8.24
C GLY A 188 12.63 23.73 9.28
N PRO A 189 12.80 23.99 10.59
CA PRO A 189 12.54 23.00 11.66
C PRO A 189 11.06 22.61 11.82
N THR A 190 10.10 23.48 11.44
CA THR A 190 8.67 23.27 11.65
C THR A 190 7.99 22.46 10.55
N MET A 191 8.47 22.55 9.31
CA MET A 191 7.91 21.85 8.14
C MET A 191 8.46 20.42 7.98
N ARG A 192 9.54 20.10 8.71
CA ARG A 192 10.14 18.76 8.78
C ARG A 192 9.18 17.71 9.33
N LEU A 193 8.40 18.05 10.35
CA LEU A 193 7.54 17.08 11.04
C LEU A 193 6.41 16.59 10.13
N GLN A 194 5.61 17.50 9.56
CA GLN A 194 4.42 17.12 8.78
C GLN A 194 4.72 16.28 7.53
N PHE A 195 5.77 16.59 6.76
CA PHE A 195 6.11 15.81 5.57
C PHE A 195 6.76 14.47 5.92
N GLN A 196 7.59 14.42 6.96
CA GLN A 196 8.19 13.18 7.43
C GLN A 196 7.13 12.24 8.05
N ASP A 197 6.12 12.81 8.72
CA ASP A 197 4.99 12.07 9.29
C ASP A 197 4.14 11.42 8.18
N VAL A 198 3.78 12.18 7.13
CA VAL A 198 2.97 11.65 6.02
C VAL A 198 3.70 10.58 5.22
N THR A 199 5.00 10.77 4.94
CA THR A 199 5.81 9.71 4.30
C THR A 199 5.85 8.48 5.19
N GLY A 200 6.04 8.64 6.50
CA GLY A 200 6.03 7.55 7.47
C GLY A 200 4.71 6.77 7.48
N GLU A 201 3.57 7.46 7.42
CA GLU A 201 2.24 6.84 7.36
C GLU A 201 2.05 6.04 6.07
N PHE A 202 2.42 6.58 4.90
CA PHE A 202 2.33 5.83 3.64
C PHE A 202 3.27 4.63 3.60
N VAL A 203 4.48 4.77 4.16
CA VAL A 203 5.42 3.65 4.30
C VAL A 203 4.83 2.56 5.20
N ALA A 204 4.22 2.93 6.32
CA ALA A 204 3.54 1.98 7.20
C ALA A 204 2.38 1.28 6.46
N CYS A 205 1.56 2.03 5.72
CA CYS A 205 0.49 1.47 4.90
C CYS A 205 1.01 0.49 3.85
N LEU A 206 2.09 0.83 3.13
CA LEU A 206 2.71 -0.05 2.15
C LEU A 206 3.22 -1.35 2.79
N LEU A 207 3.92 -1.24 3.91
CA LEU A 207 4.46 -2.41 4.63
C LEU A 207 3.35 -3.32 5.14
N VAL A 208 2.27 -2.75 5.67
CA VAL A 208 1.10 -3.52 6.10
C VAL A 208 0.45 -4.20 4.90
N LEU A 209 0.21 -3.48 3.81
CA LEU A 209 -0.43 -4.02 2.61
C LEU A 209 0.36 -5.20 2.02
N LEU A 210 1.66 -5.02 1.79
CA LEU A 210 2.54 -6.09 1.28
C LEU A 210 2.59 -7.29 2.23
N ARG A 211 2.60 -7.07 3.55
CA ARG A 211 2.57 -8.15 4.55
C ARG A 211 1.24 -8.93 4.57
N GLN A 212 0.15 -8.30 4.18
CA GLN A 212 -1.16 -8.95 4.08
C GLN A 212 -1.33 -9.75 2.79
N MET A 213 -0.53 -9.48 1.75
CA MET A 213 -0.58 -10.24 0.52
C MET A 213 -0.22 -11.72 0.74
N SER A 214 -0.96 -12.59 0.06
CA SER A 214 -0.72 -14.03 -0.01
C SER A 214 -0.14 -14.37 -1.39
N ASP A 215 0.30 -15.61 -1.59
CA ASP A 215 0.75 -16.09 -2.89
C ASP A 215 -0.28 -15.80 -4.00
N LYS A 216 -1.57 -16.06 -3.73
CA LYS A 216 -2.67 -15.76 -4.66
C LYS A 216 -2.74 -14.27 -5.02
N HIS A 217 -2.56 -13.37 -4.04
CA HIS A 217 -2.58 -11.92 -4.29
C HIS A 217 -1.42 -11.49 -5.19
N TYR A 218 -0.21 -12.00 -4.97
CA TYR A 218 0.94 -11.70 -5.83
C TYR A 218 0.76 -12.25 -7.24
N GLN A 219 0.27 -13.48 -7.39
CA GLN A 219 -0.02 -14.07 -8.69
C GLN A 219 -1.03 -13.23 -9.49
N LYS A 220 -2.14 -12.83 -8.86
CA LYS A 220 -3.15 -11.97 -9.51
C LYS A 220 -2.61 -10.60 -9.89
N LEU A 221 -1.88 -9.95 -8.97
CA LEU A 221 -1.24 -8.66 -9.24
C LEU A 221 -0.34 -8.73 -10.48
N LEU A 222 0.51 -9.75 -10.56
CA LEU A 222 1.46 -9.91 -11.66
C LEU A 222 0.77 -10.28 -12.99
N GLN A 223 -0.34 -11.03 -12.93
CA GLN A 223 -1.15 -11.37 -14.10
C GLN A 223 -2.02 -10.21 -14.60
N ALA A 224 -2.33 -9.23 -13.76
CA ALA A 224 -3.17 -8.09 -14.11
C ALA A 224 -2.48 -7.10 -15.07
N PHE A 225 -1.14 -7.12 -15.17
CA PHE A 225 -0.41 -6.29 -16.13
C PHE A 225 -0.58 -6.83 -17.55
N SER A 226 -1.32 -6.09 -18.38
CA SER A 226 -1.50 -6.40 -19.80
C SER A 226 -0.31 -5.98 -20.66
N ASN A 227 0.44 -4.96 -20.21
CA ASN A 227 1.60 -4.40 -20.91
C ASN A 227 2.91 -4.66 -20.15
N LYS A 228 3.96 -5.07 -20.88
CA LYS A 228 5.31 -5.25 -20.33
C LYS A 228 5.92 -3.95 -19.81
N ASP A 229 5.65 -2.81 -20.44
CA ASP A 229 6.16 -1.52 -19.96
C ASP A 229 5.56 -1.14 -18.60
N ASP A 230 4.26 -1.40 -18.39
CA ASP A 230 3.60 -1.13 -17.10
C ASP A 230 4.15 -2.01 -15.99
N LEU A 231 4.39 -3.30 -16.28
CA LEU A 231 5.04 -4.21 -15.34
C LEU A 231 6.48 -3.78 -15.04
N ARG A 232 7.23 -3.33 -16.06
CA ARG A 232 8.58 -2.80 -15.89
C ARG A 232 8.57 -1.62 -14.93
N ASP A 233 7.71 -0.65 -15.18
CA ASP A 233 7.64 0.57 -14.38
C ASP A 233 7.20 0.25 -12.95
N PHE A 234 6.27 -0.69 -12.76
CA PHE A 234 5.92 -1.21 -11.45
C PHE A 234 7.13 -1.81 -10.72
N LEU A 235 7.90 -2.70 -11.35
CA LEU A 235 9.09 -3.32 -10.77
C LEU A 235 10.16 -2.28 -10.41
N LEU A 236 10.41 -1.32 -11.29
CA LEU A 236 11.36 -0.23 -11.03
C LEU A 236 10.89 0.66 -9.87
N HIS A 237 9.60 0.98 -9.79
CA HIS A 237 9.04 1.75 -8.70
C HIS A 237 9.18 1.02 -7.37
N ILE A 238 8.76 -0.25 -7.27
CA ILE A 238 8.81 -1.00 -6.02
C ILE A 238 10.25 -1.24 -5.56
N PHE A 239 11.18 -1.55 -6.46
CA PHE A 239 12.59 -1.67 -6.12
C PHE A 239 13.17 -0.33 -5.63
N THR A 240 12.82 0.79 -6.27
CA THR A 240 13.26 2.11 -5.82
C THR A 240 12.69 2.47 -4.45
N VAL A 241 11.42 2.17 -4.19
CA VAL A 241 10.84 2.34 -2.85
C VAL A 241 11.58 1.46 -1.83
N PHE A 242 11.87 0.19 -2.12
CA PHE A 242 12.64 -0.66 -1.21
C PHE A 242 14.03 -0.11 -0.93
N ARG A 243 14.73 0.44 -1.94
CA ARG A 243 16.01 1.12 -1.75
C ARG A 243 15.88 2.33 -0.82
N ILE A 244 14.79 3.09 -0.92
CA ILE A 244 14.49 4.17 0.03
C ILE A 244 14.32 3.59 1.43
N LEU A 245 13.45 2.58 1.61
CA LEU A 245 13.10 2.00 2.92
C LEU A 245 14.28 1.46 3.74
N ILE A 246 15.35 0.99 3.08
CA ILE A 246 16.54 0.45 3.78
C ILE A 246 17.60 1.52 4.08
N ARG A 247 17.42 2.77 3.61
CA ARG A 247 18.37 3.85 3.92
C ARG A 247 18.46 4.06 5.43
N PRO A 248 19.66 4.37 5.98
CA PRO A 248 19.86 4.58 7.40
C PRO A 248 18.95 5.67 8.01
N GLU A 249 18.52 6.65 7.21
CA GLU A 249 17.74 7.80 7.63
C GLU A 249 16.23 7.52 7.71
N MET A 250 15.75 6.40 7.15
CA MET A 250 14.30 6.11 7.11
C MET A 250 13.71 5.79 8.47
N PHE A 251 14.46 5.08 9.32
CA PHE A 251 14.04 4.71 10.66
C PHE A 251 15.19 5.01 11.62
N PRO A 252 14.90 5.52 12.84
CA PRO A 252 15.91 5.67 13.88
C PRO A 252 16.68 4.36 14.10
N LYS A 253 17.99 4.45 14.37
CA LYS A 253 18.86 3.27 14.52
C LYS A 253 18.35 2.31 15.61
N ASP A 254 17.76 2.84 16.67
CA ASP A 254 17.23 2.07 17.80
C ASP A 254 15.90 1.37 17.50
N TRP A 255 15.21 1.72 16.41
CA TRP A 255 13.98 1.06 15.95
C TRP A 255 14.30 -0.26 15.23
N THR A 256 15.12 -1.10 15.85
CA THR A 256 15.60 -2.36 15.25
C THR A 256 14.44 -3.26 14.85
N VAL A 257 13.37 -3.35 15.66
CA VAL A 257 12.19 -4.18 15.35
C VAL A 257 11.54 -3.73 14.05
N MET A 258 11.31 -2.42 13.88
CA MET A 258 10.72 -1.88 12.66
C MET A 258 11.61 -2.15 11.45
N ARG A 259 12.92 -1.89 11.57
CA ARG A 259 13.89 -2.14 10.49
C ARG A 259 13.91 -3.62 10.08
N LEU A 260 13.85 -4.55 11.02
CA LEU A 260 13.80 -5.99 10.72
C LEU A 260 12.47 -6.40 10.07
N VAL A 261 11.34 -5.86 10.54
CA VAL A 261 10.02 -6.12 9.91
C VAL A 261 10.00 -5.60 8.47
N THR A 262 10.49 -4.38 8.24
CA THR A 262 10.63 -3.80 6.89
C THR A 262 11.46 -4.71 6.00
N ASN A 263 12.65 -5.14 6.46
CA ASN A 263 13.52 -6.01 5.68
C ASN A 263 12.89 -7.37 5.38
N ASN A 264 12.17 -7.95 6.35
CA ASN A 264 11.44 -9.20 6.14
C ASN A 264 10.34 -9.05 5.07
N VAL A 265 9.59 -7.95 5.09
CA VAL A 265 8.59 -7.64 4.05
C VAL A 265 9.25 -7.46 2.68
N ILE A 266 10.39 -6.77 2.62
CA ILE A 266 11.14 -6.54 1.39
C ILE A 266 11.60 -7.88 0.79
N ILE A 267 12.35 -8.72 1.53
CA ILE A 267 12.84 -10.00 0.99
C ILE A 267 11.67 -10.89 0.57
N THR A 268 10.62 -11.00 1.39
CA THR A 268 9.44 -11.80 1.05
C THR A 268 8.79 -11.32 -0.24
N THR A 269 8.66 -10.00 -0.43
CA THR A 269 8.10 -9.43 -1.65
C THR A 269 9.02 -9.66 -2.85
N VAL A 270 10.34 -9.45 -2.70
CA VAL A 270 11.33 -9.67 -3.75
C VAL A 270 11.30 -11.11 -4.25
N LEU A 271 11.12 -12.09 -3.36
CA LEU A 271 10.96 -13.50 -3.74
C LEU A 271 9.78 -13.70 -4.71
N TYR A 272 8.63 -13.11 -4.43
CA TYR A 272 7.46 -13.17 -5.32
C TYR A 272 7.68 -12.46 -6.66
N LEU A 273 8.41 -11.35 -6.66
CA LEU A 273 8.66 -10.55 -7.88
C LEU A 273 9.75 -11.15 -8.78
N SER A 274 10.66 -11.96 -8.24
CA SER A 274 11.80 -12.51 -8.97
C SER A 274 11.38 -13.39 -10.15
N ASP A 275 10.33 -14.18 -9.99
CA ASP A 275 9.78 -15.00 -11.08
C ASP A 275 9.18 -14.15 -12.20
N ALA A 276 8.49 -13.05 -11.86
CA ALA A 276 7.97 -12.11 -12.85
C ALA A 276 9.09 -11.42 -13.63
N LEU A 277 10.15 -11.01 -12.94
CA LEU A 277 11.35 -10.42 -13.56
C LEU A 277 11.94 -11.40 -14.58
N ARG A 278 12.22 -12.64 -14.14
CA ARG A 278 12.78 -13.69 -14.99
C ARG A 278 11.90 -13.99 -16.20
N LYS A 279 10.61 -14.27 -16.00
CA LYS A 279 9.70 -14.68 -17.08
C LYS A 279 9.48 -13.61 -18.15
N ASN A 280 9.51 -12.33 -17.76
CA ASN A 280 9.08 -11.25 -18.65
C ASN A 280 10.23 -10.48 -19.29
N PHE A 281 11.39 -10.41 -18.63
CA PHE A 281 12.50 -9.51 -19.01
C PHE A 281 13.85 -10.23 -19.25
N LEU A 282 13.85 -11.56 -19.32
CA LEU A 282 15.03 -12.37 -19.66
C LEU A 282 15.12 -12.77 -21.14
N ASN A 283 13.99 -12.79 -21.85
CA ASN A 283 13.93 -13.27 -23.24
C ASN A 283 14.56 -12.25 -24.22
N ASP A 284 14.42 -12.47 -25.54
CA ASP A 284 15.01 -11.68 -26.64
C ASP A 284 14.91 -10.14 -26.53
N ARG A 285 13.97 -9.62 -25.73
CA ARG A 285 13.91 -8.20 -25.32
C ARG A 285 14.40 -8.04 -23.88
N PHE A 286 15.68 -8.32 -23.69
CA PHE A 286 16.34 -8.20 -22.40
C PHE A 286 16.25 -6.77 -21.87
N ASP A 287 15.76 -6.58 -20.64
CA ASP A 287 15.68 -5.25 -20.02
C ASP A 287 16.74 -5.08 -18.94
N TYR A 288 17.91 -4.60 -19.36
CA TYR A 288 19.06 -4.35 -18.48
C TYR A 288 18.67 -3.52 -17.25
N LYS A 289 17.81 -2.50 -17.42
CA LYS A 289 17.51 -1.52 -16.37
C LYS A 289 16.80 -2.16 -15.17
N VAL A 290 15.86 -3.08 -15.40
CA VAL A 290 15.15 -3.74 -14.29
C VAL A 290 16.05 -4.74 -13.58
N TRP A 291 16.83 -5.50 -14.34
CA TRP A 291 17.80 -6.46 -13.78
C TRP A 291 18.90 -5.78 -12.98
N ASP A 292 19.45 -4.67 -13.49
CA ASP A 292 20.44 -3.85 -12.78
C ASP A 292 19.85 -3.30 -11.48
N SER A 293 18.63 -2.76 -11.53
CA SER A 293 17.90 -2.29 -10.34
C SER A 293 17.67 -3.40 -9.31
N TYR A 294 17.37 -4.62 -9.76
CA TYR A 294 17.19 -5.81 -8.91
C TYR A 294 18.49 -6.21 -8.22
N PHE A 295 19.59 -6.40 -8.97
CA PHE A 295 20.87 -6.79 -8.38
C PHE A 295 21.42 -5.71 -7.46
N TYR A 296 21.30 -4.44 -7.86
CA TYR A 296 21.71 -3.33 -7.03
C TYR A 296 20.95 -3.31 -5.70
N LEU A 297 19.61 -3.43 -5.72
CA LEU A 297 18.79 -3.56 -4.50
C LEU A 297 19.26 -4.73 -3.63
N SER A 298 19.51 -5.90 -4.24
CA SER A 298 19.89 -7.12 -3.53
C SER A 298 21.24 -6.97 -2.82
N VAL A 299 22.23 -6.36 -3.49
CA VAL A 299 23.54 -6.07 -2.88
C VAL A 299 23.40 -5.12 -1.70
N ILE A 300 22.74 -3.96 -1.90
CA ILE A 300 22.63 -2.98 -0.82
C ILE A 300 21.77 -3.51 0.35
N PHE A 301 20.82 -4.40 0.07
CA PHE A 301 20.04 -5.09 1.09
C PHE A 301 20.93 -5.97 1.96
N ILE A 302 21.87 -6.72 1.38
CA ILE A 302 22.78 -7.58 2.16
C ILE A 302 23.79 -6.75 2.96
N ASN A 303 24.36 -5.72 2.34
CA ASN A 303 25.44 -4.92 2.93
C ASN A 303 24.97 -3.89 3.97
N GLN A 304 23.65 -3.66 4.10
CA GLN A 304 23.14 -2.66 5.03
C GLN A 304 23.54 -2.94 6.49
N PRO A 305 23.84 -1.90 7.31
CA PRO A 305 24.29 -2.09 8.69
C PRO A 305 23.30 -2.85 9.59
N CYS A 306 21.99 -2.76 9.31
CA CYS A 306 20.97 -3.34 10.18
C CYS A 306 20.90 -4.87 10.13
N LEU A 307 21.45 -5.46 9.07
CA LEU A 307 21.52 -6.91 8.89
C LEU A 307 22.89 -7.48 9.27
N GLN A 308 23.86 -6.65 9.69
CA GLN A 308 25.15 -7.12 10.19
C GLN A 308 25.00 -7.63 11.62
N LEU A 309 24.47 -8.86 11.74
CA LEU A 309 24.02 -9.46 12.99
C LEU A 309 25.15 -9.62 14.02
N GLU A 310 26.39 -9.62 13.56
CA GLU A 310 27.62 -9.74 14.35
C GLU A 310 27.84 -8.51 15.25
N SER A 311 27.23 -7.37 14.92
CA SER A 311 27.26 -6.15 15.75
C SER A 311 26.30 -6.18 16.94
N PHE A 312 25.37 -7.13 17.00
CA PHE A 312 24.40 -7.25 18.08
C PHE A 312 24.87 -8.19 19.19
N SER A 313 24.28 -8.05 20.38
CA SER A 313 24.52 -9.01 21.47
C SER A 313 24.10 -10.43 21.07
N PRO A 314 24.76 -11.47 21.60
CA PRO A 314 24.43 -12.87 21.27
C PRO A 314 22.95 -13.21 21.45
N SER A 315 22.33 -12.72 22.54
CA SER A 315 20.90 -12.93 22.82
C SER A 315 19.99 -12.27 21.79
N LYS A 316 20.34 -11.05 21.34
CA LYS A 316 19.55 -10.34 20.32
C LYS A 316 19.71 -11.01 18.96
N ARG A 317 20.93 -11.37 18.57
CA ARG A 317 21.21 -12.15 17.35
C ARG A 317 20.41 -13.46 17.32
N LYS A 318 20.44 -14.24 18.41
CA LYS A 318 19.69 -15.50 18.52
C LYS A 318 18.18 -15.28 18.28
N LYS A 319 17.56 -14.30 18.94
CA LYS A 319 16.13 -13.99 18.76
C LYS A 319 15.78 -13.55 17.34
N ILE A 320 16.67 -12.81 16.68
CA ILE A 320 16.45 -12.37 15.29
C ILE A 320 16.47 -13.59 14.36
N LEU A 321 17.48 -14.45 14.49
CA LEU A 321 17.62 -15.66 13.68
C LEU A 321 16.46 -16.65 13.91
N GLU A 322 16.02 -16.84 15.15
CA GLU A 322 14.85 -17.68 15.47
C GLU A 322 13.56 -17.18 14.80
N LYS A 323 13.42 -15.86 14.64
CA LYS A 323 12.20 -15.26 14.10
C LYS A 323 12.20 -15.09 12.58
N TYR A 324 13.34 -14.72 12.00
CA TYR A 324 13.44 -14.29 10.59
C TYR A 324 14.42 -15.14 9.77
N GLY A 325 15.21 -16.02 10.40
CA GLY A 325 16.40 -16.58 9.78
C GLY A 325 17.47 -15.52 9.50
N ASP A 326 18.51 -15.89 8.75
CA ASP A 326 19.47 -14.92 8.22
C ASP A 326 18.98 -14.42 6.85
N MET A 327 18.36 -13.24 6.85
CA MET A 327 17.83 -12.60 5.63
C MET A 327 18.91 -12.31 4.59
N ARG A 328 20.19 -12.19 4.98
CA ARG A 328 21.29 -11.98 4.04
C ARG A 328 21.54 -13.25 3.23
N VAL A 329 21.50 -14.42 3.88
CA VAL A 329 21.63 -15.71 3.21
C VAL A 329 20.46 -15.95 2.26
N MET A 330 19.23 -15.63 2.67
CA MET A 330 18.05 -15.72 1.79
C MET A 330 18.22 -14.88 0.52
N MET A 331 18.62 -13.61 0.66
CA MET A 331 18.90 -12.74 -0.49
C MET A 331 20.08 -13.25 -1.33
N GLY A 332 21.14 -13.78 -0.71
CA GLY A 332 22.27 -14.38 -1.43
C GLY A 332 21.86 -15.57 -2.30
N CYS A 333 20.99 -16.45 -1.79
CA CYS A 333 20.42 -17.55 -2.55
C CYS A 333 19.62 -17.06 -3.76
N GLU A 334 18.89 -15.96 -3.60
CA GLU A 334 18.17 -15.34 -4.71
C GLU A 334 19.09 -14.72 -5.75
N ILE A 335 20.14 -14.00 -5.33
CA ILE A 335 21.16 -13.49 -6.26
C ILE A 335 21.75 -14.65 -7.06
N PHE A 336 22.13 -15.75 -6.41
CA PHE A 336 22.64 -16.94 -7.09
C PHE A 336 21.64 -17.52 -8.08
N SER A 337 20.40 -17.78 -7.63
CA SER A 337 19.32 -18.31 -8.48
C SER A 337 19.09 -17.43 -9.72
N MET A 338 18.96 -16.13 -9.52
CA MET A 338 18.71 -15.17 -10.59
C MET A 338 19.89 -15.03 -11.55
N TRP A 339 21.12 -15.04 -11.02
CA TRP A 339 22.35 -15.03 -11.81
C TRP A 339 22.46 -16.26 -12.72
N GLN A 340 22.16 -17.46 -12.22
CA GLN A 340 22.20 -18.68 -13.02
C GLN A 340 21.20 -18.65 -14.19
N ASN A 341 20.09 -17.93 -14.05
CA ASN A 341 19.10 -17.79 -15.11
C ASN A 341 19.49 -16.78 -16.20
N LEU A 342 20.50 -15.93 -16.01
CA LEU A 342 20.84 -14.86 -16.96
C LEU A 342 21.35 -15.35 -18.33
N GLY A 343 21.89 -16.57 -18.42
CA GLY A 343 22.50 -17.07 -19.66
C GLY A 343 23.61 -16.15 -20.17
N GLU A 344 23.62 -15.85 -21.47
CA GLU A 344 24.59 -14.96 -22.10
C GLU A 344 24.52 -13.50 -21.60
N HIS A 345 23.40 -13.09 -21.00
CA HIS A 345 23.24 -11.73 -20.48
C HIS A 345 24.10 -11.43 -19.25
N LYS A 346 24.75 -12.44 -18.64
CA LYS A 346 25.73 -12.27 -17.55
C LYS A 346 26.83 -11.27 -17.93
N LEU A 347 27.29 -11.29 -19.18
CA LEU A 347 28.32 -10.40 -19.73
C LEU A 347 27.97 -8.90 -19.55
N ASN A 348 26.68 -8.56 -19.57
CA ASN A 348 26.23 -7.18 -19.37
C ASN A 348 26.46 -6.69 -17.93
N PHE A 349 26.52 -7.60 -16.96
CA PHE A 349 26.59 -7.27 -15.53
C PHE A 349 27.97 -7.43 -14.93
N ILE A 350 28.81 -8.34 -15.45
CA ILE A 350 30.14 -8.64 -14.87
C ILE A 350 30.94 -7.37 -14.54
N PRO A 351 31.11 -6.39 -15.46
CA PRO A 351 31.91 -5.19 -15.17
C PRO A 351 31.37 -4.36 -14.00
N ALA A 352 30.05 -4.31 -13.84
CA ALA A 352 29.38 -3.51 -12.81
C ALA A 352 29.19 -4.28 -11.50
N MET A 353 29.03 -5.60 -11.54
CA MET A 353 28.63 -6.44 -10.40
C MET A 353 29.78 -7.16 -9.70
N ILE A 354 30.95 -7.30 -10.33
CA ILE A 354 32.09 -7.99 -9.70
C ILE A 354 32.49 -7.35 -8.36
N GLY A 355 32.59 -6.02 -8.31
CA GLY A 355 32.88 -5.27 -7.08
C GLY A 355 31.77 -5.39 -6.03
N PRO A 356 30.51 -5.05 -6.37
CA PRO A 356 29.35 -5.24 -5.50
C PRO A 356 29.20 -6.65 -4.91
N PHE A 357 29.38 -7.70 -5.71
CA PHE A 357 29.33 -9.08 -5.21
C PHE A 357 30.52 -9.41 -4.32
N LEU A 358 31.69 -8.80 -4.57
CA LEU A 358 32.86 -9.01 -3.72
C LEU A 358 32.57 -8.44 -2.32
N GLU A 359 31.97 -7.25 -2.24
CA GLU A 359 31.52 -6.67 -0.97
C GLU A 359 30.57 -7.62 -0.22
N VAL A 360 29.64 -8.28 -0.93
CA VAL A 360 28.76 -9.29 -0.32
C VAL A 360 29.55 -10.45 0.29
N THR A 361 30.64 -10.92 -0.33
CA THR A 361 31.49 -11.99 0.24
C THR A 361 32.29 -11.59 1.48
N LEU A 362 32.51 -10.28 1.66
CA LEU A 362 33.20 -9.72 2.82
C LEU A 362 32.30 -9.68 4.06
N VAL A 363 30.99 -9.80 3.90
CA VAL A 363 30.06 -9.98 5.02
C VAL A 363 30.49 -11.23 5.82
N PRO A 364 30.65 -11.13 7.15
CA PRO A 364 31.14 -12.22 7.99
C PRO A 364 30.07 -13.30 8.24
N GLN A 365 29.50 -13.84 7.16
CA GLN A 365 28.51 -14.91 7.18
C GLN A 365 28.92 -16.04 6.22
N PRO A 366 29.40 -17.21 6.73
CA PRO A 366 29.96 -18.28 5.90
C PRO A 366 29.02 -18.82 4.82
N ASP A 367 27.75 -19.05 5.15
CA ASP A 367 26.78 -19.62 4.21
C ASP A 367 26.54 -18.68 3.03
N LEU A 368 26.47 -17.37 3.29
CA LEU A 368 26.36 -16.37 2.24
C LEU A 368 27.58 -16.41 1.32
N ARG A 369 28.80 -16.47 1.89
CA ARG A 369 30.02 -16.58 1.09
C ARG A 369 30.02 -17.84 0.21
N ASN A 370 29.59 -18.97 0.75
CA ASN A 370 29.51 -20.23 0.00
C ASN A 370 28.54 -20.16 -1.18
N VAL A 371 27.45 -19.39 -1.05
CA VAL A 371 26.49 -19.16 -2.14
C VAL A 371 27.05 -18.23 -3.21
N MET A 372 27.88 -17.26 -2.83
CA MET A 372 28.44 -16.27 -3.76
C MET A 372 29.68 -16.76 -4.53
N ILE A 373 30.51 -17.64 -3.94
CA ILE A 373 31.74 -18.16 -4.59
C ILE A 373 31.48 -18.74 -5.99
N PRO A 374 30.46 -19.61 -6.20
CA PRO A 374 30.15 -20.14 -7.53
C PRO A 374 29.83 -19.06 -8.58
N ILE A 375 29.30 -17.90 -8.17
CA ILE A 375 29.03 -16.79 -9.09
C ILE A 375 30.34 -16.25 -9.66
N PHE A 376 31.39 -16.10 -8.84
CA PHE A 376 32.69 -15.64 -9.32
C PHE A 376 33.36 -16.63 -10.26
N HIS A 377 33.25 -17.93 -9.98
CA HIS A 377 33.74 -18.95 -10.89
C HIS A 377 33.07 -18.82 -12.25
N ASP A 378 31.74 -18.71 -12.26
CA ASP A 378 30.99 -18.49 -13.49
C ASP A 378 31.40 -17.16 -14.15
N MET A 379 31.53 -16.04 -13.43
CA MET A 379 32.02 -14.77 -14.00
C MET A 379 33.36 -14.89 -14.72
N MET A 380 34.32 -15.65 -14.16
CA MET A 380 35.63 -15.89 -14.78
C MET A 380 35.54 -16.82 -16.00
N ASP A 381 34.59 -17.76 -16.03
CA ASP A 381 34.38 -18.65 -17.19
C ASP A 381 33.77 -17.91 -18.40
N TRP A 382 33.21 -16.71 -18.19
CA TRP A 382 32.71 -15.82 -19.24
C TRP A 382 33.73 -14.77 -19.72
N GLU A 383 34.92 -14.68 -19.11
CA GLU A 383 36.07 -13.92 -19.62
C GLU A 383 36.79 -14.69 -20.74
#